data_AF-A0A9E3D8Z6-F1
#
_entry.id   AF-A0A9E3D8Z6-F1
#
_cell.length_a   1.000
_cell.length_b   1.000
_cell.length_c   1.000
_cell.angle_alpha   90.00
_cell.angle_beta   90.00
_cell.angle_gamma   90.00
#
_symmetry.space_group_name_H-M   'P 1'
#
loop_
_entity.id
_entity.type
_entity.pdbx_description
1 polymer ?
#
loop_
_entity_poly.entity_id
_entity_poly.type
_entity_poly.pdbx_seq_one_letter_code
_entity_poly.pdbx_strand_id
1 'polypeptide(L)' 'MMDLSGAILTNHAREQIAARGLDESVVRAVLAAPEQVLPERAGRVVAQSIDVMSGYLIRVFVDVIARLLKW' A
#
# COMPACT_ATOMS: atom_id res chain seq x y z
N MET A 1 5.14 -11.03 8.07
CA MET A 1 4.87 -10.03 7.02
C MET A 1 3.39 -9.68 7.11
N MET A 2 3.04 -8.40 7.20
CA MET A 2 1.63 -7.99 7.34
C MET A 2 0.97 -8.09 5.96
N ASP A 3 -0.06 -8.93 5.83
CA ASP A 3 -0.84 -9.04 4.60
C ASP A 3 -1.82 -7.86 4.52
N LEU A 4 -1.66 -7.02 3.49
CA LEU A 4 -2.48 -5.84 3.24
C LEU A 4 -3.32 -5.99 1.96
N SER A 5 -3.39 -7.19 1.39
CA SER A 5 -4.16 -7.49 0.16
C SER A 5 -5.65 -7.14 0.28
N GLY A 6 -6.20 -7.23 1.50
CA GLY A 6 -7.58 -6.85 1.83
C GLY A 6 -7.83 -5.34 1.92
N ALA A 7 -6.83 -4.49 1.68
CA ALA A 7 -7.01 -3.03 1.74
C ALA A 7 -8.01 -2.54 0.69
N ILE A 8 -8.92 -1.65 1.14
CA ILE A 8 -9.93 -1.03 0.30
C ILE A 8 -9.35 0.25 -0.30
N LEU A 9 -9.25 0.31 -1.63
CA LEU A 9 -8.89 1.54 -2.33
C LEU A 9 -10.13 2.44 -2.38
N THR A 10 -10.04 3.60 -1.72
CA THR A 10 -11.07 4.64 -1.78
C THR A 10 -11.06 5.34 -3.14
N ASN A 11 -12.10 6.12 -3.45
CA ASN A 11 -12.11 6.93 -4.68
C ASN A 11 -10.93 7.91 -4.70
N HIS A 12 -10.62 8.54 -3.56
CA HIS A 12 -9.45 9.39 -3.43
C HIS A 12 -8.15 8.64 -3.76
N ALA A 13 -7.99 7.40 -3.28
CA ALA A 13 -6.82 6.59 -3.61
C ALA A 13 -6.72 6.30 -5.12
N ARG A 14 -7.84 5.96 -5.77
CA ARG A 14 -7.88 5.73 -7.23
C ARG A 14 -7.53 6.98 -8.04
N GLU A 15 -8.04 8.15 -7.64
CA GLU A 15 -7.68 9.43 -8.25
C GLU A 15 -6.19 9.73 -8.11
N GLN A 16 -5.61 9.46 -6.93
CA GLN A 16 -4.18 9.62 -6.68
C GLN A 16 -3.30 8.65 -7.50
N ILE A 17 -3.77 7.42 -7.72
CA ILE A 17 -3.12 6.42 -8.59
C ILE A 17 -3.09 6.95 -10.03
N ALA A 18 -4.25 7.34 -10.56
CA ALA A 18 -4.38 7.85 -11.93
C ALA A 18 -3.56 9.13 -12.15
N ALA A 19 -3.56 10.06 -11.19
CA ALA A 19 -2.79 11.29 -11.25
C ALA A 19 -1.26 11.08 -11.33
N ARG A 20 -0.78 9.90 -10.90
CA ARG A 20 0.63 9.50 -10.98
C ARG A 20 0.95 8.61 -12.19
N GLY A 21 -0.04 8.35 -13.05
CA GLY A 21 0.11 7.42 -14.18
C GLY A 21 0.38 5.98 -13.76
N LEU A 22 0.00 5.61 -12.53
CA LEU A 22 0.17 4.25 -12.02
C LEU A 22 -1.06 3.42 -12.38
N ASP A 23 -0.85 2.15 -12.71
CA ASP A 23 -1.93 1.17 -12.81
C ASP A 23 -2.34 0.68 -11.41
N GLU A 24 -3.64 0.45 -11.17
CA GLU A 24 -4.12 -0.07 -9.89
C GLU A 24 -3.44 -1.40 -9.52
N SER A 25 -3.11 -2.24 -10.51
CA SER A 25 -2.43 -3.53 -10.30
C SER A 25 -1.06 -3.39 -9.65
N VAL A 26 -0.33 -2.28 -9.91
CA VAL A 26 0.97 -2.02 -9.28
C VAL A 26 0.79 -1.78 -7.78
N VAL A 27 -0.21 -0.97 -7.40
CA VAL A 27 -0.54 -0.74 -5.98
C VAL A 27 -1.02 -2.04 -5.31
N ARG A 28 -1.83 -2.84 -6.01
CA ARG A 28 -2.29 -4.16 -5.53
C ARG A 28 -1.12 -5.11 -5.28
N ALA A 29 -0.12 -5.13 -6.17
CA ALA A 29 1.07 -5.95 -6.01
C ALA A 29 1.88 -5.55 -4.76
N VAL A 30 2.09 -4.24 -4.55
CA VAL A 30 2.75 -3.72 -3.33
C VAL A 30 1.98 -4.09 -2.06
N LEU A 31 0.65 -4.02 -2.08
CA LEU A 31 -0.19 -4.38 -0.93
C LEU A 31 -0.19 -5.89 -0.64
N ALA A 32 -0.08 -6.73 -1.67
CA ALA A 32 -0.07 -8.18 -1.53
C ALA A 32 1.30 -8.73 -1.10
N ALA A 33 2.38 -8.13 -1.58
CA ALA A 33 3.75 -8.56 -1.29
C ALA A 33 4.69 -7.35 -1.11
N PRO A 34 4.53 -6.57 -0.02
CA PRO A 34 5.39 -5.43 0.24
C PRO A 34 6.82 -5.89 0.55
N GLU A 35 7.81 -5.22 -0.03
CA GLU A 35 9.22 -5.44 0.37
C GLU A 35 9.43 -4.99 1.82
N GLN A 36 8.79 -3.89 2.21
CA GLN A 36 8.83 -3.37 3.57
C GLN A 36 7.46 -2.85 4.01
N VAL A 37 7.15 -3.07 5.29
CA VAL A 37 6.02 -2.43 5.98
C VAL A 37 6.57 -1.67 7.17
N LEU A 38 6.41 -0.35 7.17
CA LEU A 38 6.92 0.54 8.21
C LEU A 38 5.75 1.15 8.98
N PRO A 39 5.83 1.23 10.32
CA PRO A 39 4.88 2.02 11.10
C PRO A 39 5.06 3.51 10.75
N GLU A 40 3.97 4.23 10.49
CA GLU A 40 4.01 5.67 10.24
C GLU A 40 3.48 6.45 11.44
N ARG A 41 2.32 6.05 11.96
CA ARG A 41 1.74 6.51 13.22
C ARG A 41 0.71 5.50 13.73
N ALA A 42 0.14 5.73 14.91
CA ALA A 42 -0.91 4.87 15.46
C ALA A 42 -2.07 4.71 14.46
N GLY A 43 -2.37 3.46 14.09
CA GLY A 43 -3.43 3.13 13.14
C GLY A 43 -3.08 3.32 11.66
N ARG A 44 -1.81 3.56 11.31
CA ARG A 44 -1.37 3.69 9.91
C ARG A 44 0.00 3.07 9.67
N VAL A 45 0.11 2.33 8.58
CA VAL A 45 1.36 1.75 8.08
C VAL A 45 1.66 2.23 6.68
N VAL A 46 2.93 2.11 6.27
CA VAL A 46 3.38 2.32 4.89
C VAL A 46 3.90 0.99 4.36
N ALA A 47 3.24 0.48 3.33
CA ALA A 47 3.72 -0.62 2.51
C ALA A 47 4.54 -0.05 1.36
N GLN A 48 5.74 -0.55 1.12
CA GLN A 48 6.57 -0.06 0.03
C GLN A 48 7.35 -1.17 -0.67
N SER A 49 7.52 -1.00 -1.97
CA SER A 49 8.37 -1.82 -2.84
C SER A 49 8.92 -0.98 -3.99
N ILE A 50 10.06 -1.39 -4.55
CA ILE A 50 10.56 -0.84 -5.81
C ILE A 50 9.78 -1.48 -6.96
N ASP A 51 9.22 -0.65 -7.84
CA ASP A 51 8.72 -1.15 -9.12
C ASP A 51 9.89 -1.45 -10.05
N VAL A 52 10.05 -2.73 -10.39
CA VAL A 52 11.14 -3.23 -11.24
C VAL A 52 11.12 -2.65 -12.65
N MET A 53 9.96 -2.22 -13.15
CA MET A 53 9.81 -1.68 -14.49
C MET A 53 10.23 -0.21 -14.59
N SER A 54 9.82 0.60 -13.61
CA SER A 54 10.10 2.05 -13.60
C SER A 54 11.32 2.44 -12.76
N GLY A 55 11.75 1.58 -11.84
CA GLY A 55 12.80 1.87 -10.86
C GLY A 55 12.34 2.81 -9.73
N TYR A 56 11.05 3.13 -9.65
CA TYR A 56 10.53 4.03 -8.63
C TYR A 56 10.17 3.28 -7.33
N LEU A 57 10.38 3.94 -6.20
CA LEU A 57 9.88 3.48 -4.91
C LEU A 57 8.39 3.82 -4.78
N ILE A 58 7.55 2.81 -4.70
CA ILE A 58 6.11 2.98 -4.53
C ILE A 58 5.79 2.86 -3.04
N ARG A 59 5.14 3.89 -2.49
CA ARG A 59 4.76 3.96 -1.08
C ARG A 59 3.25 4.07 -0.95
N VAL A 60 2.64 3.06 -0.35
CA VAL A 60 1.20 2.95 -0.15
C VAL A 60 0.89 3.10 1.33
N PHE A 61 0.19 4.17 1.69
CA PHE A 61 -0.22 4.46 3.06
C PHE A 61 -1.56 3.75 3.33
N VAL A 62 -1.60 2.92 4.37
CA VAL A 62 -2.76 2.11 4.71
C VAL A 62 -3.19 2.42 6.14
N ASP A 63 -4.43 2.90 6.28
CA ASP A 63 -5.08 3.01 7.58
C ASP A 63 -5.53 1.62 8.06
N VAL A 64 -4.99 1.19 9.20
CA VAL A 64 -5.26 -0.11 9.82
C VAL A 64 -6.13 0.07 11.05
N ILE A 65 -7.35 -0.49 10.99
CA ILE A 65 -8.26 -0.53 12.13
C ILE A 65 -7.80 -1.66 13.06
N ALA A 66 -7.58 -1.35 14.33
CA ALA A 66 -6.98 -2.24 15.34
C ALA A 66 -7.66 -3.62 15.51
N ARG A 67 -8.86 -3.83 14.95
CA ARG A 67 -9.62 -5.07 15.07
C ARG A 67 -9.07 -6.25 14.25
N LEU A 68 -8.09 -6.02 13.38
CA LEU A 68 -7.43 -7.06 12.56
C LEU A 68 -6.03 -7.45 13.04
N LEU A 69 -5.56 -6.91 14.17
CA LEU A 69 -4.29 -7.31 14.79
C LEU A 69 -4.49 -8.58 15.62
N LYS A 70 -4.37 -9.75 14.99
CA LYS A 70 -3.98 -10.97 15.71
C LYS A 70 -2.45 -11.04 15.68
N TRP A 71 -1.86 -10.97 16.87
CA TRP A 71 -0.43 -11.15 17.12
C TRP A 71 -0.04 -12.62 16.94
#